data_AF-A0A945PD11-F1
#
_entry.id   AF-A0A945PD11-F1
#
_cell.length_a   1.000
_cell.length_b   1.000
_cell.length_c   1.000
_cell.angle_alpha   90.00
_cell.angle_beta   90.00
_cell.angle_gamma   90.00
#
_symmetry.space_group_name_H-M   'P 1'
#
loop_
_entity.id
_entity.type
_entity.pdbx_description
1 polymer ?
#
loop_
_entity_poly.entity_id
_entity_poly.type
_entity_poly.pdbx_seq_one_letter_code
_entity_poly.pdbx_strand_id
1 'polypeptide(L)'
;MPNSNPSSRRSFLKQSAVAASALVAGCAALSSSPTRPRGIVDAHVHVWTPNLEKYPLWEGYTRDDLQPPSFTPEQLFAHCQAEGVDRIVLIQMSWYRFDNSYMLDCMERFPGVFGAVGIVDWFGNRPDDDMARLAKRGVRGFRVTNRDAADKSKWIETPGFERMFEHAADNGLAICPLMGPDGLASLSRMCEKYADTRVVIDHFCRIGIDGTIRDEDVRALEAMAKFPNTHVKVSAFYALGKKAPPHDDLEPMIKRMHTAFGAQRLMWASDCPFAVDKETYADSLALVRDRCSWLDAVDRDWLLRRTAERIFYS
;
A
#
# COMPACT_ATOMS: atom_id res chain seq x y z
N MET A 1 -32.96 -12.78 70.05
CA MET A 1 -34.08 -13.56 70.62
C MET A 1 -35.27 -12.62 70.80
N PRO A 2 -36.53 -13.03 70.55
CA PRO A 2 -37.06 -14.37 70.20
C PRO A 2 -37.44 -14.45 68.68
N ASN A 3 -37.35 -15.59 67.98
CA ASN A 3 -38.23 -16.80 68.00
C ASN A 3 -39.73 -16.42 67.89
N SER A 4 -40.58 -16.99 67.04
CA SER A 4 -40.58 -18.31 66.40
C SER A 4 -41.71 -18.42 65.35
N ASN A 5 -41.43 -19.18 64.29
CA ASN A 5 -42.33 -19.87 63.34
C ASN A 5 -43.56 -20.54 64.02
N PRO A 6 -44.66 -20.93 63.31
CA PRO A 6 -44.56 -22.04 62.33
C PRO A 6 -45.57 -22.09 61.17
N SER A 7 -45.14 -22.85 60.16
CA SER A 7 -45.80 -23.48 59.01
C SER A 7 -47.02 -24.37 59.31
N SER A 8 -47.91 -24.57 58.32
CA SER A 8 -48.43 -25.88 57.79
C SER A 8 -49.66 -25.64 56.90
N ARG A 9 -50.19 -26.53 56.03
CA ARG A 9 -49.76 -27.54 55.02
C ARG A 9 -51.07 -28.12 54.43
N ARG A 10 -51.07 -28.56 53.16
CA ARG A 10 -52.05 -29.45 52.41
C ARG A 10 -53.31 -28.76 51.83
N SER A 11 -53.86 -29.08 50.65
CA SER A 11 -53.78 -30.21 49.68
C SER A 11 -54.10 -29.71 48.25
N PHE A 12 -53.45 -30.10 47.14
CA PHE A 12 -53.50 -31.34 46.32
C PHE A 12 -54.78 -31.63 45.49
N LEU A 13 -54.56 -31.88 44.17
CA LEU A 13 -55.39 -32.52 43.10
C LEU A 13 -56.31 -31.58 42.27
N LYS A 14 -56.46 -31.65 40.93
CA LYS A 14 -55.89 -32.45 39.82
C LYS A 14 -56.39 -31.88 38.46
N GLN A 15 -55.55 -31.93 37.41
CA GLN A 15 -55.81 -32.16 35.95
C GLN A 15 -56.84 -31.25 35.21
N SER A 16 -56.54 -30.68 34.03
CA SER A 16 -56.19 -31.37 32.78
C SER A 16 -55.53 -30.44 31.75
N ALA A 17 -54.76 -31.05 30.86
CA ALA A 17 -53.88 -30.43 29.87
C ALA A 17 -54.58 -29.86 28.62
N VAL A 18 -53.99 -28.82 28.01
CA VAL A 18 -53.77 -28.75 26.56
C VAL A 18 -52.40 -28.08 26.33
N ALA A 19 -51.55 -28.78 25.58
CA ALA A 19 -50.24 -28.34 25.16
C ALA A 19 -50.33 -27.39 23.95
N ALA A 20 -49.54 -26.31 23.98
CA ALA A 20 -49.15 -25.58 22.78
C ALA A 20 -47.64 -25.31 22.88
N SER A 21 -46.86 -26.24 22.32
CA SER A 21 -45.43 -26.06 22.14
C SER A 21 -45.18 -25.09 20.99
N ALA A 22 -44.83 -23.84 21.31
CA ALA A 22 -44.21 -22.94 20.35
C ALA A 22 -42.71 -23.24 20.30
N LEU A 23 -42.24 -23.84 19.20
CA LEU A 23 -40.82 -23.90 18.86
C LEU A 23 -40.31 -22.48 18.62
N VAL A 24 -39.60 -21.91 19.58
CA VAL A 24 -38.72 -20.77 19.31
C VAL A 24 -37.42 -21.35 18.73
N ALA A 25 -37.39 -21.48 17.40
CA ALA A 25 -36.14 -21.60 16.67
C ALA A 25 -35.43 -20.25 16.76
N GLY A 26 -34.60 -20.08 17.78
CA GLY A 26 -33.69 -18.96 17.88
C GLY A 26 -32.63 -19.08 16.79
N CYS A 27 -32.83 -18.39 15.66
CA CYS A 27 -31.76 -18.09 14.72
C CYS A 27 -30.70 -17.30 15.48
N ALA A 28 -29.61 -17.98 15.85
CA ALA A 28 -28.37 -17.30 16.16
C ALA A 28 -27.95 -16.56 14.89
N ALA A 29 -28.24 -15.26 14.84
CA ALA A 29 -27.60 -14.39 13.88
C ALA A 29 -26.10 -14.43 14.20
N LEU A 30 -25.36 -15.22 13.42
CA LEU A 30 -23.92 -15.10 13.34
C LEU A 30 -23.66 -13.65 12.93
N SER A 31 -23.25 -12.84 13.91
CA SER A 31 -22.62 -11.56 13.64
C SER A 31 -21.38 -11.89 12.82
N SER A 32 -21.52 -11.82 11.50
CA SER A 32 -20.38 -11.74 10.60
C SER A 32 -19.75 -10.39 10.87
N SER A 33 -18.84 -10.34 11.86
CA SER A 33 -17.77 -9.37 11.83
C SER A 33 -17.22 -9.39 10.39
N PRO A 34 -17.10 -8.26 9.68
CA PRO A 34 -16.55 -8.27 8.34
C PRO A 34 -15.17 -8.89 8.47
N THR A 35 -15.03 -10.13 8.01
CA THR A 35 -13.74 -10.82 8.03
C THR A 35 -12.80 -9.93 7.24
N ARG A 36 -11.72 -9.46 7.86
CA ARG A 36 -10.68 -8.72 7.13
C ARG A 36 -10.38 -9.50 5.85
N PRO A 37 -10.31 -8.84 4.68
CA PRO A 37 -9.93 -9.51 3.45
C PRO A 37 -8.67 -10.33 3.68
N ARG A 38 -8.73 -11.61 3.33
CA ARG A 38 -7.59 -12.53 3.44
C ARG A 38 -6.75 -12.53 2.16
N GLY A 39 -7.15 -11.79 1.13
CA GLY A 39 -6.44 -11.69 -0.14
C GLY A 39 -5.25 -10.74 -0.10
N ILE A 40 -4.48 -10.78 -1.17
CA ILE A 40 -3.24 -10.03 -1.34
C ILE A 40 -3.56 -8.54 -1.55
N VAL A 41 -2.67 -7.68 -1.05
CA VAL A 41 -2.67 -6.24 -1.34
C VAL A 41 -1.53 -5.94 -2.29
N ASP A 42 -1.86 -5.41 -3.46
CA ASP A 42 -0.86 -4.84 -4.36
C ASP A 42 -0.57 -3.39 -3.95
N ALA A 43 0.63 -3.10 -3.45
CA ALA A 43 0.96 -1.79 -2.90
C ALA A 43 1.40 -0.74 -3.95
N HIS A 44 1.33 -1.05 -5.25
CA HIS A 44 1.75 -0.12 -6.31
C HIS A 44 1.12 -0.47 -7.66
N VAL A 45 0.07 0.26 -8.04
CA VAL A 45 -0.53 0.17 -9.37
C VAL A 45 -0.84 1.54 -9.94
N HIS A 46 -0.66 1.68 -11.23
CA HIS A 46 -1.07 2.83 -12.01
C HIS A 46 -2.33 2.51 -12.82
N VAL A 47 -3.27 3.46 -12.85
CA VAL A 47 -4.43 3.40 -13.75
C VAL A 47 -4.58 4.73 -14.47
N TRP A 48 -5.04 4.69 -15.72
CA TRP A 48 -5.37 5.88 -16.51
C TRP A 48 -6.49 5.57 -17.49
N THR A 49 -7.12 6.64 -17.98
CA THR A 49 -8.32 6.58 -18.82
C THR A 49 -8.07 7.23 -20.17
N PRO A 50 -8.72 6.76 -21.25
CA PRO A 50 -8.64 7.44 -22.54
C PRO A 50 -9.49 8.73 -22.58
N ASN A 51 -10.30 9.01 -21.54
CA ASN A 51 -11.14 10.21 -21.47
C ASN A 51 -10.31 11.44 -21.04
N LEU A 52 -9.55 11.99 -21.99
CA LEU A 52 -8.70 13.17 -21.78
C LEU A 52 -9.47 14.49 -21.70
N GLU A 53 -10.78 14.49 -22.01
CA GLU A 53 -11.63 15.67 -21.84
C GLU A 53 -12.00 15.86 -20.36
N LYS A 54 -12.40 14.77 -19.69
CA LYS A 54 -12.69 14.81 -18.25
C LYS A 54 -11.41 14.86 -17.40
N TYR A 55 -10.35 14.16 -17.82
CA TYR A 55 -9.09 14.06 -17.09
C TYR A 55 -7.93 14.48 -18.01
N PRO A 56 -7.69 15.79 -18.15
CA PRO A 56 -6.68 16.31 -19.05
C PRO A 56 -5.27 15.91 -18.59
N LEU A 57 -4.38 15.72 -19.57
CA LEU A 57 -2.96 15.51 -19.29
C LEU A 57 -2.32 16.81 -18.83
N TRP A 58 -1.31 16.69 -17.97
CA TRP A 58 -0.46 17.80 -17.58
C TRP A 58 0.33 18.33 -18.79
N GLU A 59 0.68 19.61 -18.74
CA GLU A 59 1.47 20.27 -19.78
C GLU A 59 2.77 19.50 -20.10
N GLY A 60 3.04 19.32 -21.40
CA GLY A 60 4.19 18.58 -21.89
C GLY A 60 3.92 17.10 -22.16
N TYR A 61 2.77 16.57 -21.73
CA TYR A 61 2.33 15.22 -22.11
C TYR A 61 1.26 15.27 -23.20
N THR A 62 1.26 14.23 -24.02
CA THR A 62 0.37 14.03 -25.17
C THR A 62 -0.27 12.65 -25.08
N ARG A 63 -1.26 12.39 -25.95
CA ARG A 63 -1.89 11.07 -26.03
C ARG A 63 -0.88 9.97 -26.37
N ASP A 64 0.18 10.30 -27.11
CA ASP A 64 1.17 9.31 -27.55
C ASP A 64 2.05 8.80 -26.38
N ASP A 65 2.14 9.57 -25.30
CA ASP A 65 2.81 9.16 -24.07
C ASP A 65 2.05 8.05 -23.34
N LEU A 66 0.74 7.91 -23.56
CA LEU A 66 -0.09 6.88 -22.93
C LEU A 66 0.14 5.54 -23.63
N GLN A 67 1.10 4.78 -23.13
CA GLN A 67 1.40 3.42 -23.59
C GLN A 67 1.21 2.43 -22.43
N PRO A 68 0.20 1.54 -22.48
CA PRO A 68 -0.90 1.49 -23.46
C PRO A 68 -1.84 2.73 -23.43
N PRO A 69 -2.72 2.94 -24.45
CA PRO A 69 -3.62 4.09 -24.49
C PRO A 69 -4.57 4.22 -23.30
N SER A 70 -4.86 3.11 -22.60
CA SER A 70 -5.58 3.09 -21.33
C SER A 70 -5.15 1.91 -20.47
N PHE A 71 -5.29 2.07 -19.16
CA PHE A 71 -5.27 0.97 -18.21
C PHE A 71 -6.24 1.29 -17.07
N THR A 72 -7.51 0.90 -17.23
CA THR A 72 -8.59 1.21 -16.28
C THR A 72 -8.64 0.21 -15.12
N PRO A 73 -9.37 0.50 -14.02
CA PRO A 73 -9.62 -0.47 -12.96
C PRO A 73 -10.12 -1.83 -13.46
N GLU A 74 -11.04 -1.87 -14.42
CA GLU A 74 -11.53 -3.13 -15.01
C GLU A 74 -10.42 -3.91 -15.72
N GLN A 75 -9.57 -3.21 -16.49
CA GLN A 75 -8.44 -3.84 -17.18
C GLN A 75 -7.46 -4.41 -16.16
N LEU A 76 -7.16 -3.65 -15.10
CA LEU A 76 -6.37 -4.14 -13.97
C LEU A 76 -6.97 -5.40 -13.32
N PHE A 77 -8.27 -5.39 -13.03
CA PHE A 77 -8.94 -6.53 -12.38
C PHE A 77 -8.85 -7.82 -13.20
N ALA A 78 -8.89 -7.71 -14.53
CA ALA A 78 -8.70 -8.85 -15.42
C ALA A 78 -7.32 -9.52 -15.27
N HIS A 79 -6.31 -8.78 -14.77
CA HIS A 79 -4.98 -9.33 -14.48
C HIS A 79 -4.86 -9.86 -13.06
N CYS A 80 -5.34 -9.13 -12.05
CA CYS A 80 -4.95 -9.37 -10.66
C CYS A 80 -5.91 -10.28 -9.87
N GLN A 81 -7.21 -10.33 -10.23
CA GLN A 81 -8.20 -11.07 -9.44
C GLN A 81 -7.96 -12.58 -9.45
N ALA A 82 -7.51 -13.14 -10.58
CA ALA A 82 -7.16 -14.56 -10.69
C ALA A 82 -6.00 -14.95 -9.77
N GLU A 83 -5.14 -14.00 -9.40
CA GLU A 83 -4.00 -14.19 -8.51
C GLU A 83 -4.34 -13.95 -7.03
N GLY A 84 -5.62 -13.69 -6.71
CA GLY A 84 -6.10 -13.48 -5.33
C GLY A 84 -5.78 -12.10 -4.76
N VAL A 85 -5.60 -11.09 -5.61
CA VAL A 85 -5.44 -9.68 -5.20
C VAL A 85 -6.81 -9.02 -5.07
N ASP A 86 -7.14 -8.63 -3.83
CA ASP A 86 -8.45 -8.07 -3.48
C ASP A 86 -8.39 -6.56 -3.20
N ARG A 87 -7.19 -6.03 -2.97
CA ARG A 87 -6.93 -4.64 -2.59
C ARG A 87 -5.72 -4.12 -3.33
N ILE A 88 -5.80 -2.88 -3.79
CA ILE A 88 -4.77 -2.24 -4.58
C ILE A 88 -4.52 -0.82 -4.09
N VAL A 89 -3.26 -0.43 -3.95
CA VAL A 89 -2.86 0.95 -3.69
C VAL A 89 -2.59 1.63 -5.04
N LEU A 90 -3.49 2.53 -5.43
CA LEU A 90 -3.31 3.35 -6.61
C LEU A 90 -2.22 4.38 -6.36
N ILE A 91 -1.30 4.48 -7.29
CA ILE A 91 -0.27 5.52 -7.32
C ILE A 91 -0.64 6.49 -8.42
N GLN A 92 -0.77 7.76 -8.06
CA GLN A 92 -1.10 8.82 -8.98
C GLN A 92 -0.17 8.81 -10.19
N MET A 93 -0.77 8.83 -11.39
CA MET A 93 -0.03 8.70 -12.65
C MET A 93 0.66 10.00 -13.01
N SER A 94 1.93 9.93 -13.41
CA SER A 94 2.77 11.12 -13.64
C SER A 94 2.24 12.05 -14.73
N TRP A 95 1.51 11.51 -15.72
CA TRP A 95 0.92 12.30 -16.80
C TRP A 95 -0.18 13.25 -16.34
N TYR A 96 -0.83 12.98 -15.21
CA TYR A 96 -1.82 13.88 -14.60
C TYR A 96 -1.18 14.83 -13.57
N ARG A 97 0.09 14.60 -13.21
CA ARG A 97 0.84 15.35 -12.19
C ARG A 97 0.00 15.57 -10.93
N PHE A 98 -0.43 16.81 -10.65
CA PHE A 98 -1.15 17.19 -9.43
C PHE A 98 -2.68 17.04 -9.52
N ASP A 99 -3.22 16.73 -10.70
CA ASP A 99 -4.63 16.41 -10.85
C ASP A 99 -4.89 14.96 -10.43
N ASN A 100 -5.27 14.77 -9.17
CA ASN A 100 -5.55 13.46 -8.60
C ASN A 100 -6.99 12.97 -8.87
N SER A 101 -7.80 13.72 -9.64
CA SER A 101 -9.24 13.48 -9.78
C SER A 101 -9.58 12.08 -10.31
N TYR A 102 -8.88 11.57 -11.32
CA TYR A 102 -9.15 10.23 -11.84
C TYR A 102 -8.93 9.13 -10.80
N MET A 103 -7.82 9.21 -10.05
CA MET A 103 -7.53 8.27 -8.97
C MET A 103 -8.60 8.32 -7.88
N LEU A 104 -9.02 9.53 -7.49
CA LEU A 104 -10.07 9.72 -6.47
C LEU A 104 -11.44 9.20 -6.95
N ASP A 105 -11.81 9.45 -8.21
CA ASP A 105 -13.04 8.92 -8.80
C ASP A 105 -13.02 7.38 -8.88
N CYS A 106 -11.84 6.77 -9.10
CA CYS A 106 -11.67 5.32 -9.02
C CYS A 106 -11.90 4.80 -7.59
N MET A 107 -11.36 5.46 -6.57
CA MET A 107 -11.61 5.08 -5.17
C MET A 107 -13.09 5.14 -4.80
N GLU A 108 -13.80 6.16 -5.28
CA GLU A 108 -15.24 6.34 -5.05
C GLU A 108 -16.08 5.29 -5.77
N ARG A 109 -15.71 4.91 -6.99
CA ARG A 109 -16.41 3.87 -7.77
C ARG A 109 -16.23 2.47 -7.18
N PHE A 110 -15.14 2.21 -6.46
CA PHE A 110 -14.79 0.89 -5.91
C PHE A 110 -14.47 0.96 -4.40
N PRO A 111 -15.48 1.22 -3.55
CA PRO A 111 -15.27 1.41 -2.12
C PRO A 111 -14.63 0.19 -1.46
N GLY A 112 -13.54 0.41 -0.73
CA GLY A 112 -12.82 -0.63 0.02
C GLY A 112 -11.80 -1.44 -0.79
N VAL A 113 -11.75 -1.27 -2.11
CA VAL A 113 -10.75 -1.89 -2.99
C VAL A 113 -9.47 -1.07 -3.01
N PHE A 114 -9.59 0.24 -3.27
CA PHE A 114 -8.44 1.11 -3.50
C PHE A 114 -7.99 1.87 -2.25
N GLY A 115 -6.71 1.75 -1.90
CA GLY A 115 -5.95 2.77 -1.19
C GLY A 115 -5.29 3.71 -2.21
N ALA A 116 -4.71 4.83 -1.77
CA ALA A 116 -4.12 5.79 -2.70
C ALA A 116 -2.89 6.53 -2.19
N VAL A 117 -1.98 6.79 -3.13
CA VAL A 117 -0.81 7.66 -3.01
C VAL A 117 -0.93 8.78 -4.05
N GLY A 118 -1.15 10.00 -3.59
CA GLY A 118 -1.31 11.19 -4.45
C GLY A 118 0.01 11.85 -4.83
N ILE A 119 -0.06 12.87 -5.67
CA ILE A 119 1.05 13.80 -5.96
C ILE A 119 0.51 15.22 -5.73
N VAL A 120 1.26 16.05 -5.01
CA VAL A 120 0.94 17.46 -4.73
C VAL A 120 2.05 18.37 -5.23
N ASP A 121 1.76 19.66 -5.40
CA ASP A 121 2.76 20.63 -5.83
C ASP A 121 3.76 20.99 -4.73
N TRP A 122 4.83 20.20 -4.63
CA TRP A 122 5.93 20.47 -3.69
C TRP A 122 6.82 21.66 -4.08
N PHE A 123 6.62 22.27 -5.25
CA PHE A 123 7.23 23.56 -5.60
C PHE A 123 6.38 24.73 -5.10
N GLY A 124 5.10 24.48 -4.83
CA GLY A 124 4.16 25.48 -4.32
C GLY A 124 4.43 25.88 -2.87
N ASN A 125 3.75 26.94 -2.43
CA ASN A 125 3.95 27.48 -1.09
C ASN A 125 3.33 26.62 0.02
N ARG A 126 2.29 25.83 -0.29
CA ARG A 126 1.46 25.11 0.70
C ARG A 126 1.10 23.67 0.28
N PRO A 127 2.07 22.79 -0.03
CA PRO A 127 1.78 21.39 -0.35
C PRO A 127 1.07 20.64 0.78
N ASP A 128 1.25 21.08 2.03
CA ASP A 128 0.55 20.60 3.22
C ASP A 128 -0.98 20.78 3.14
N ASP A 129 -1.45 21.90 2.58
CA ASP A 129 -2.90 22.15 2.43
C ASP A 129 -3.49 21.18 1.39
N ASP A 130 -2.75 20.88 0.31
CA ASP A 130 -3.15 19.91 -0.70
C ASP A 130 -3.17 18.48 -0.14
N MET A 131 -2.16 18.12 0.66
CA MET A 131 -2.11 16.85 1.37
C MET A 131 -3.32 16.69 2.30
N ALA A 132 -3.65 17.71 3.09
CA ALA A 132 -4.78 17.68 4.00
C ALA A 132 -6.12 17.49 3.27
N ARG A 133 -6.31 18.14 2.11
CA ARG A 133 -7.52 17.95 1.28
C ARG A 133 -7.62 16.53 0.73
N LEU A 134 -6.52 15.98 0.23
CA LEU A 134 -6.48 14.62 -0.31
C LEU A 134 -6.64 13.55 0.79
N ALA A 135 -6.07 13.79 1.97
CA ALA A 135 -6.20 12.90 3.12
C ALA A 135 -7.65 12.75 3.60
N LYS A 136 -8.44 13.84 3.56
CA LYS A 136 -9.90 13.80 3.84
C LYS A 136 -10.67 12.92 2.85
N ARG A 137 -10.12 12.68 1.66
CA ARG A 137 -10.69 11.80 0.63
C ARG A 137 -10.12 10.37 0.66
N GLY A 138 -9.33 10.02 1.67
CA GLY A 138 -8.79 8.68 1.86
C GLY A 138 -7.41 8.45 1.26
N VAL A 139 -6.75 9.46 0.70
CA VAL A 139 -5.34 9.35 0.32
C VAL A 139 -4.49 9.20 1.58
N ARG A 140 -3.53 8.27 1.58
CA ARG A 140 -2.70 7.94 2.74
C ARG A 140 -1.21 8.03 2.48
N GLY A 141 -0.80 8.25 1.23
CA GLY A 141 0.59 8.57 0.91
C GLY A 141 0.73 9.64 -0.16
N PHE A 142 1.93 10.18 -0.31
CA PHE A 142 2.27 11.20 -1.29
C PHE A 142 3.58 10.84 -1.98
N ARG A 143 3.52 10.63 -3.30
CA ARG A 143 4.70 10.29 -4.09
C ARG A 143 5.52 11.54 -4.36
N VAL A 144 6.83 11.40 -4.19
CA VAL A 144 7.82 12.46 -4.44
C VAL A 144 8.95 11.85 -5.27
N THR A 145 9.58 12.62 -6.16
CA THR A 145 10.64 12.09 -7.03
C THR A 145 11.80 13.05 -7.15
N ASN A 146 13.01 12.48 -7.26
CA ASN A 146 14.21 13.25 -7.48
C ASN A 146 14.43 13.59 -8.96
N ARG A 147 13.57 13.14 -9.90
CA ARG A 147 13.76 13.28 -11.36
C ARG A 147 14.18 14.69 -11.79
N ASP A 148 13.46 15.70 -11.31
CA ASP A 148 13.65 17.09 -11.73
C ASP A 148 14.68 17.85 -10.87
N ALA A 149 15.26 17.20 -9.86
CA ALA A 149 16.27 17.84 -9.01
C ALA A 149 17.62 17.97 -9.73
N ALA A 150 18.18 19.18 -9.70
CA ALA A 150 19.52 19.45 -10.23
C ALA A 150 20.63 18.77 -9.39
N ASP A 151 20.47 18.78 -8.06
CA ASP A 151 21.36 18.12 -7.11
C ASP A 151 20.61 17.00 -6.40
N LYS A 152 20.90 15.76 -6.79
CA LYS A 152 20.29 14.56 -6.20
C LYS A 152 20.70 14.35 -4.75
N SER A 153 21.82 14.92 -4.30
CA SER A 153 22.28 14.78 -2.93
C SER A 153 21.48 15.61 -1.92
N LYS A 154 20.68 16.59 -2.37
CA LYS A 154 19.83 17.47 -1.55
C LYS A 154 18.40 17.62 -2.08
N TRP A 155 17.96 16.68 -2.93
CA TRP A 155 16.77 16.81 -3.75
C TRP A 155 15.46 17.03 -2.99
N ILE A 156 15.40 16.57 -1.74
CA ILE A 156 14.19 16.64 -0.90
C ILE A 156 14.35 17.61 0.30
N GLU A 157 15.45 18.36 0.34
CA GLU A 157 15.76 19.33 1.40
C GLU A 157 15.33 20.75 0.97
N THR A 158 14.04 20.93 0.75
CA THR A 158 13.45 22.23 0.38
C THR A 158 12.30 22.57 1.33
N PRO A 159 11.92 23.86 1.47
CA PRO A 159 10.80 24.26 2.34
C PRO A 159 9.48 23.55 2.02
N GLY A 160 9.22 23.24 0.74
CA GLY A 160 8.02 22.50 0.33
C GLY A 160 8.02 21.08 0.87
N PHE A 161 9.12 20.34 0.70
CA PHE A 161 9.24 19.00 1.25
C PHE A 161 9.30 18.98 2.78
N GLU A 162 9.93 19.97 3.42
CA GLU A 162 9.90 20.11 4.88
C GLU A 162 8.48 20.18 5.42
N ARG A 163 7.62 21.00 4.80
CA ARG A 163 6.19 21.06 5.14
C ARG A 163 5.48 19.73 4.91
N MET A 164 5.80 19.03 3.83
CA MET A 164 5.21 17.71 3.56
C MET A 164 5.60 16.68 4.62
N PHE A 165 6.87 16.63 5.04
CA PHE A 165 7.34 15.70 6.06
C PHE A 165 6.72 15.98 7.43
N GLU A 166 6.72 17.25 7.85
CA GLU A 166 6.07 17.70 9.09
C GLU A 166 4.58 17.33 9.10
N HIS A 167 3.85 17.72 8.04
CA HIS A 167 2.43 17.39 7.92
C HIS A 167 2.17 15.87 7.89
N ALA A 168 3.04 15.11 7.23
CA ALA A 168 2.92 13.65 7.17
C ALA A 168 3.15 13.00 8.53
N ALA A 169 4.10 13.49 9.34
CA ALA A 169 4.32 13.03 10.71
C ALA A 169 3.07 13.25 11.57
N ASP A 170 2.53 14.47 11.57
CA ASP A 170 1.38 14.86 12.41
C ASP A 170 0.10 14.10 12.08
N ASN A 171 -0.07 13.70 10.82
CA ASN A 171 -1.30 13.11 10.31
C ASN A 171 -1.18 11.62 9.96
N GLY A 172 -0.03 10.99 10.26
CA GLY A 172 0.22 9.59 9.95
C GLY A 172 0.19 9.26 8.45
N LEU A 173 0.54 10.22 7.59
CA LEU A 173 0.59 10.04 6.14
C LEU A 173 1.98 9.52 5.73
N ALA A 174 2.05 8.81 4.61
CA ALA A 174 3.33 8.34 4.06
C ALA A 174 3.90 9.32 3.02
N ILE A 175 5.21 9.53 3.06
CA ILE A 175 5.96 10.05 1.92
C ILE A 175 6.50 8.85 1.14
N CYS A 176 6.31 8.82 -0.19
CA CYS A 176 6.68 7.70 -1.06
C CYS A 176 7.74 8.13 -2.09
N PRO A 177 9.05 8.08 -1.76
CA PRO A 177 10.10 8.49 -2.69
C PRO A 177 10.32 7.50 -3.84
N LEU A 178 10.25 8.01 -5.07
CA LEU A 178 10.73 7.35 -6.28
C LEU A 178 12.07 7.97 -6.69
N MET A 179 13.16 7.27 -6.37
CA MET A 179 14.53 7.73 -6.57
C MET A 179 15.50 6.56 -6.77
N GLY A 180 16.73 6.87 -7.18
CA GLY A 180 17.88 5.96 -7.14
C GLY A 180 18.65 6.04 -5.83
N PRO A 181 19.71 5.22 -5.65
CA PRO A 181 20.55 5.23 -4.46
C PRO A 181 21.20 6.58 -4.17
N ASP A 182 21.43 7.39 -5.20
CA ASP A 182 21.93 8.77 -5.15
C ASP A 182 21.06 9.72 -4.31
N GLY A 183 19.77 9.41 -4.14
CA GLY A 183 18.84 10.19 -3.31
C GLY A 183 18.80 9.78 -1.82
N LEU A 184 19.41 8.65 -1.43
CA LEU A 184 19.29 8.09 -0.07
C LEU A 184 19.92 8.99 0.99
N ALA A 185 21.03 9.66 0.68
CA ALA A 185 21.70 10.55 1.63
C ALA A 185 20.81 11.73 2.05
N SER A 186 20.09 12.33 1.09
CA SER A 186 19.13 13.41 1.34
C SER A 186 17.93 12.90 2.15
N LEU A 187 17.38 11.75 1.75
CA LEU A 187 16.26 11.13 2.45
C LEU A 187 16.62 10.77 3.90
N SER A 188 17.82 10.23 4.14
CA SER A 188 18.31 9.92 5.50
C SER A 188 18.28 11.15 6.40
N ARG A 189 18.73 12.31 5.92
CA ARG A 189 18.69 13.56 6.71
C ARG A 189 17.27 14.02 7.00
N MET A 190 16.35 13.87 6.06
CA MET A 190 14.94 14.17 6.29
C MET A 190 14.31 13.21 7.31
N CYS A 191 14.63 11.91 7.26
CA CYS A 191 14.18 10.94 8.26
C CYS A 191 14.78 11.21 9.66
N GLU A 192 16.01 11.76 9.75
CA GLU A 192 16.59 12.20 11.04
C GLU A 192 15.85 13.42 11.60
N LYS A 193 15.53 14.38 10.73
CA LYS A 193 14.84 15.62 11.12
C LYS A 193 13.36 15.38 11.48
N TYR A 194 12.69 14.48 10.78
CA TYR A 194 11.26 14.18 10.93
C TYR A 194 11.06 12.68 11.20
N ALA A 195 11.52 12.22 12.36
CA ALA A 195 11.58 10.80 12.72
C ALA A 195 10.22 10.08 12.74
N ASP A 196 9.13 10.82 12.96
CA ASP A 196 7.77 10.29 12.99
C ASP A 196 7.12 10.15 11.60
N THR A 197 7.71 10.74 10.56
CA THR A 197 7.21 10.61 9.19
C THR A 197 7.34 9.17 8.71
N ARG A 198 6.23 8.61 8.20
CA ARG A 198 6.25 7.33 7.50
C ARG A 198 6.87 7.53 6.13
N VAL A 199 7.88 6.73 5.81
CA VAL A 199 8.53 6.74 4.50
C VAL A 199 8.37 5.37 3.86
N VAL A 200 7.97 5.34 2.59
CA VAL A 200 7.83 4.11 1.79
C VAL A 200 8.66 4.26 0.52
N ILE A 201 9.86 3.69 0.52
CA ILE A 201 10.79 3.76 -0.61
C ILE A 201 10.28 2.85 -1.73
N ASP A 202 10.04 3.43 -2.91
CA ASP A 202 9.56 2.69 -4.08
C ASP A 202 10.67 1.77 -4.67
N HIS A 203 10.28 0.56 -5.09
CA HIS A 203 11.03 -0.36 -5.95
C HIS A 203 12.51 -0.57 -5.57
N PHE A 204 12.80 -0.93 -4.33
CA PHE A 204 14.18 -1.08 -3.81
C PHE A 204 15.08 0.13 -4.08
N CYS A 205 14.53 1.34 -4.09
CA CYS A 205 15.32 2.53 -4.44
C CYS A 205 15.96 2.42 -5.85
N ARG A 206 15.29 1.70 -6.77
CA ARG A 206 15.71 1.41 -8.15
C ARG A 206 17.09 0.76 -8.29
N ILE A 207 17.55 0.05 -7.26
CA ILE A 207 18.82 -0.69 -7.31
C ILE A 207 18.74 -1.76 -8.40
N GLY A 208 19.72 -1.77 -9.31
CA GLY A 208 19.75 -2.70 -10.43
C GLY A 208 18.95 -2.27 -11.66
N ILE A 209 18.42 -1.04 -11.72
CA ILE A 209 17.70 -0.52 -12.89
C ILE A 209 18.54 -0.49 -14.17
N ASP A 210 19.86 -0.43 -14.06
CA ASP A 210 20.82 -0.50 -15.17
C ASP A 210 21.28 -1.93 -15.50
N GLY A 211 20.74 -2.92 -14.79
CA GLY A 211 21.12 -4.32 -14.91
C GLY A 211 22.14 -4.81 -13.88
N THR A 212 22.69 -3.93 -13.04
CA THR A 212 23.75 -4.27 -12.08
C THR A 212 23.33 -3.95 -10.65
N ILE A 213 23.26 -4.99 -9.80
CA ILE A 213 23.03 -4.83 -8.36
C ILE A 213 24.38 -4.65 -7.68
N ARG A 214 24.65 -3.42 -7.24
CA ARG A 214 25.89 -3.08 -6.53
C ARG A 214 25.71 -3.25 -5.03
N ASP A 215 26.71 -3.81 -4.39
CA ASP A 215 26.64 -4.17 -2.97
C ASP A 215 26.64 -2.92 -2.06
N GLU A 216 27.33 -1.85 -2.47
CA GLU A 216 27.29 -0.54 -1.82
C GLU A 216 25.91 0.12 -1.89
N ASP A 217 25.19 0.00 -3.01
CA ASP A 217 23.84 0.54 -3.15
C ASP A 217 22.86 -0.21 -2.24
N VAL A 218 22.97 -1.55 -2.18
CA VAL A 218 22.15 -2.36 -1.28
C VAL A 218 22.45 -2.02 0.19
N ARG A 219 23.72 -1.86 0.57
CA ARG A 219 24.11 -1.41 1.92
C ARG A 219 23.55 -0.04 2.26
N ALA A 220 23.55 0.90 1.32
CA ALA A 220 22.99 2.23 1.52
C ALA A 220 21.48 2.15 1.83
N LEU A 221 20.75 1.28 1.13
CA LEU A 221 19.33 1.04 1.43
C LEU A 221 19.14 0.32 2.77
N GLU A 222 19.94 -0.70 3.09
CA GLU A 222 19.90 -1.38 4.42
C GLU A 222 20.11 -0.37 5.57
N ALA A 223 21.00 0.60 5.40
CA ALA A 223 21.27 1.61 6.43
C ALA A 223 20.04 2.47 6.78
N MET A 224 19.07 2.59 5.87
CA MET A 224 17.79 3.28 6.15
C MET A 224 16.93 2.51 7.17
N ALA A 225 17.20 1.24 7.43
CA ALA A 225 16.49 0.46 8.43
C ALA A 225 16.67 1.00 9.86
N LYS A 226 17.68 1.86 10.11
CA LYS A 226 17.85 2.59 11.37
C LYS A 226 16.65 3.48 11.71
N PHE A 227 15.85 3.87 10.71
CA PHE A 227 14.61 4.62 10.90
C PHE A 227 13.41 3.67 11.02
N PRO A 228 12.74 3.60 12.18
CA PRO A 228 11.68 2.63 12.43
C PRO A 228 10.45 2.83 11.54
N ASN A 229 10.23 4.05 11.04
CA ASN A 229 9.10 4.42 10.18
C ASN A 229 9.41 4.32 8.67
N THR A 230 10.59 3.82 8.27
CA THR A 230 10.95 3.61 6.86
C THR A 230 10.63 2.18 6.40
N HIS A 231 9.96 2.09 5.25
CA HIS A 231 9.48 0.89 4.61
C HIS A 231 10.03 0.80 3.19
N VAL A 232 10.00 -0.39 2.58
CA VAL A 232 10.45 -0.62 1.21
C VAL A 232 9.42 -1.42 0.43
N LYS A 233 9.12 -0.98 -0.79
CA LYS A 233 8.35 -1.77 -1.76
C LYS A 233 9.27 -2.77 -2.47
N VAL A 234 8.98 -4.05 -2.28
CA VAL A 234 9.59 -5.20 -2.96
C VAL A 234 8.83 -5.42 -4.27
N SER A 235 9.28 -4.78 -5.35
CA SER A 235 8.45 -4.59 -6.56
C SER A 235 9.28 -4.27 -7.81
N ALA A 236 8.58 -4.14 -8.95
CA ALA A 236 9.14 -3.77 -10.26
C ALA A 236 10.25 -4.71 -10.74
N PHE A 237 10.09 -6.03 -10.52
CA PHE A 237 11.11 -7.03 -10.85
C PHE A 237 11.51 -7.01 -12.33
N TYR A 238 10.55 -6.81 -13.22
CA TYR A 238 10.74 -6.64 -14.67
C TYR A 238 11.73 -5.51 -15.05
N ALA A 239 11.97 -4.56 -14.15
CA ALA A 239 12.82 -3.39 -14.40
C ALA A 239 14.21 -3.49 -13.76
N LEU A 240 14.45 -4.44 -12.85
CA LEU A 240 15.67 -4.50 -12.04
C LEU A 240 16.49 -5.78 -12.32
N GLY A 241 17.78 -5.72 -12.04
CA GLY A 241 18.68 -6.87 -12.18
C GLY A 241 18.67 -7.41 -13.62
N LYS A 242 18.48 -8.71 -13.79
CA LYS A 242 18.47 -9.35 -15.11
C LYS A 242 17.22 -9.03 -15.95
N LYS A 243 16.15 -8.47 -15.35
CA LYS A 243 14.92 -8.08 -16.05
C LYS A 243 14.29 -9.22 -16.86
N ALA A 244 14.34 -10.42 -16.29
CA ALA A 244 13.88 -11.63 -16.93
C ALA A 244 13.24 -12.57 -15.89
N PRO A 245 11.98 -12.99 -16.09
CA PRO A 245 11.36 -13.99 -15.22
C PRO A 245 12.22 -15.27 -15.16
N PRO A 246 12.30 -15.93 -14.01
CA PRO A 246 11.51 -15.69 -12.79
C PRO A 246 12.12 -14.67 -11.80
N HIS A 247 13.10 -13.85 -12.23
CA HIS A 247 13.75 -12.82 -11.42
C HIS A 247 14.47 -13.33 -10.16
N ASP A 248 14.94 -14.59 -10.18
CA ASP A 248 15.64 -15.22 -9.04
C ASP A 248 16.90 -14.44 -8.59
N ASP A 249 17.49 -13.65 -9.49
CA ASP A 249 18.63 -12.79 -9.16
C ASP A 249 18.30 -11.68 -8.16
N LEU A 250 17.02 -11.37 -7.94
CA LEU A 250 16.56 -10.40 -6.95
C LEU A 250 16.31 -11.02 -5.56
N GLU A 251 16.20 -12.35 -5.46
CA GLU A 251 15.98 -13.06 -4.19
C GLU A 251 17.02 -12.70 -3.11
N PRO A 252 18.34 -12.62 -3.40
CA PRO A 252 19.34 -12.23 -2.41
C PRO A 252 19.11 -10.81 -1.87
N MET A 253 18.66 -9.88 -2.72
CA MET A 253 18.34 -8.51 -2.30
C MET A 253 17.09 -8.48 -1.42
N ILE A 254 16.05 -9.27 -1.74
CA ILE A 254 14.86 -9.42 -0.87
C ILE A 254 15.27 -9.93 0.51
N LYS A 255 16.13 -10.96 0.58
CA LYS A 255 16.59 -11.54 1.84
C LYS A 255 17.37 -10.54 2.70
N ARG A 256 18.20 -9.72 2.06
CA ARG A 256 18.91 -8.61 2.71
C ARG A 256 17.98 -7.54 3.25
N MET A 257 17.01 -7.10 2.44
CA MET A 257 15.98 -6.17 2.89
C MET A 257 15.16 -6.75 4.05
N HIS A 258 14.82 -8.03 4.00
CA HIS A 258 14.09 -8.69 5.09
C HIS A 258 14.92 -8.72 6.38
N THR A 259 16.22 -9.03 6.28
CA THR A 259 17.13 -9.02 7.43
C THR A 259 17.25 -7.63 8.06
N ALA A 260 17.36 -6.58 7.23
CA ALA A 260 17.54 -5.21 7.73
C ALA A 260 16.22 -4.59 8.24
N PHE A 261 15.14 -4.71 7.46
CA PHE A 261 13.87 -4.03 7.74
C PHE A 261 12.90 -4.88 8.57
N GLY A 262 12.95 -6.21 8.44
CA GLY A 262 11.91 -7.11 8.93
C GLY A 262 10.65 -7.05 8.07
N ALA A 263 9.87 -8.15 8.08
CA ALA A 263 8.71 -8.31 7.19
C ALA A 263 7.65 -7.21 7.34
N GLN A 264 7.48 -6.67 8.55
CA GLN A 264 6.51 -5.61 8.87
C GLN A 264 6.81 -4.26 8.22
N ARG A 265 8.00 -4.09 7.63
CA ARG A 265 8.41 -2.88 6.91
C ARG A 265 8.63 -3.12 5.42
N LEU A 266 8.31 -4.31 4.94
CA LEU A 266 8.35 -4.67 3.53
C LEU A 266 6.94 -4.93 3.02
N MET A 267 6.68 -4.49 1.79
CA MET A 267 5.41 -4.74 1.09
C MET A 267 5.69 -5.10 -0.36
N TRP A 268 5.03 -6.12 -0.87
CA TRP A 268 5.04 -6.47 -2.27
C TRP A 268 4.22 -5.45 -3.08
N ALA A 269 4.63 -5.23 -4.33
CA ALA A 269 3.80 -4.57 -5.31
C ALA A 269 4.14 -5.02 -6.73
N SER A 270 3.16 -4.99 -7.63
CA SER A 270 3.36 -5.41 -9.01
C SER A 270 4.07 -4.34 -9.85
N ASP A 271 3.77 -3.05 -9.62
CA ASP A 271 4.07 -1.95 -10.55
C ASP A 271 3.31 -2.08 -11.90
N CYS A 272 2.13 -2.69 -11.84
CA CYS A 272 1.19 -2.79 -12.96
C CYS A 272 0.75 -1.40 -13.42
N PRO A 273 0.62 -1.15 -14.74
CA PRO A 273 0.70 -2.11 -15.84
C PRO A 273 2.08 -2.35 -16.41
N PHE A 274 3.11 -1.64 -15.95
CA PHE A 274 4.44 -1.77 -16.56
C PHE A 274 5.02 -3.18 -16.42
N ALA A 275 4.70 -3.88 -15.32
CA ALA A 275 5.03 -5.29 -15.19
C ALA A 275 4.33 -6.19 -16.22
N VAL A 276 3.07 -5.89 -16.58
CA VAL A 276 2.29 -6.73 -17.51
C VAL A 276 2.43 -6.32 -18.99
N ASP A 277 3.32 -5.37 -19.30
CA ASP A 277 3.68 -5.02 -20.67
C ASP A 277 4.44 -6.17 -21.36
N LYS A 278 5.29 -6.86 -20.61
CA LYS A 278 6.17 -7.95 -21.13
C LYS A 278 6.02 -9.26 -20.40
N GLU A 279 5.42 -9.24 -19.22
CA GLU A 279 5.31 -10.40 -18.33
C GLU A 279 3.85 -10.61 -17.92
N THR A 280 3.57 -11.68 -17.18
CA THR A 280 2.25 -11.87 -16.58
C THR A 280 2.19 -11.23 -15.20
N TYR A 281 0.97 -10.97 -14.71
CA TYR A 281 0.79 -10.48 -13.34
C TYR A 281 1.33 -11.51 -12.32
N ALA A 282 1.19 -12.81 -12.60
CA ALA A 282 1.74 -13.89 -11.79
C ALA A 282 3.28 -13.81 -11.68
N ASP A 283 3.99 -13.44 -12.75
CA ASP A 283 5.45 -13.29 -12.73
C ASP A 283 5.89 -12.21 -11.72
N SER A 284 5.14 -11.11 -11.62
CA SER A 284 5.39 -10.04 -10.65
C SER A 284 5.20 -10.49 -9.19
N LEU A 285 4.42 -11.53 -8.95
CA LEU A 285 4.05 -12.04 -7.61
C LEU A 285 4.89 -13.26 -7.19
N ALA A 286 5.28 -14.08 -8.17
CA ALA A 286 5.87 -15.41 -7.96
C ALA A 286 7.10 -15.37 -7.05
N LEU A 287 7.96 -14.35 -7.17
CA LEU A 287 9.19 -14.27 -6.38
C LEU A 287 8.91 -14.25 -4.88
N VAL A 288 7.94 -13.44 -4.42
CA VAL A 288 7.56 -13.34 -3.00
C VAL A 288 6.61 -14.45 -2.59
N ARG A 289 5.64 -14.80 -3.44
CA ARG A 289 4.60 -15.79 -3.11
C ARG A 289 5.15 -17.21 -3.08
N ASP A 290 5.99 -17.57 -4.04
CA ASP A 290 6.31 -18.97 -4.35
C ASP A 290 7.81 -19.30 -4.22
N ARG A 291 8.70 -18.36 -4.53
CA ARG A 291 10.13 -18.68 -4.75
C ARG A 291 11.05 -18.33 -3.59
N CYS A 292 10.76 -17.28 -2.83
CA CYS A 292 11.45 -16.97 -1.56
C CYS A 292 11.09 -18.01 -0.48
N SER A 293 11.54 -19.24 -0.64
CA SER A 293 11.20 -20.39 0.22
C SER A 293 11.63 -20.24 1.68
N TRP A 294 12.55 -19.32 1.96
CA TRP A 294 12.98 -18.95 3.31
C TRP A 294 12.01 -18.01 4.04
N LEU A 295 11.02 -17.42 3.35
CA LEU A 295 9.92 -16.70 3.99
C LEU A 295 8.91 -17.68 4.57
N ASP A 296 8.75 -17.65 5.89
CA ASP A 296 7.67 -18.36 6.55
C ASP A 296 6.29 -17.74 6.19
N ALA A 297 5.21 -18.42 6.59
CA ALA A 297 3.86 -18.00 6.26
C ALA A 297 3.47 -16.64 6.89
N VAL A 298 4.03 -16.29 8.05
CA VAL A 298 3.72 -15.04 8.76
C VAL A 298 4.39 -13.87 8.05
N ASP A 299 5.67 -14.00 7.73
CA ASP A 299 6.43 -12.97 7.03
C ASP A 299 5.90 -12.77 5.61
N ARG A 300 5.51 -13.85 4.93
CA ARG A 300 4.86 -13.77 3.62
C ARG A 300 3.54 -13.00 3.67
N ASP A 301 2.71 -13.22 4.70
CA ASP A 301 1.46 -12.46 4.91
C ASP A 301 1.72 -10.98 5.27
N TRP A 302 2.86 -10.66 5.89
CA TRP A 302 3.27 -9.26 6.05
C TRP A 302 3.60 -8.61 4.72
N LEU A 303 4.48 -9.23 3.93
CA LEU A 303 4.90 -8.70 2.62
C LEU A 303 3.72 -8.59 1.66
N LEU A 304 2.87 -9.60 1.56
CA LEU A 304 1.78 -9.65 0.58
C LEU A 304 0.53 -8.88 1.01
N ARG A 305 0.41 -8.45 2.27
CA ARG A 305 -0.85 -7.88 2.76
C ARG A 305 -0.69 -6.91 3.92
N ARG A 306 -0.30 -7.40 5.11
CA ARG A 306 -0.49 -6.64 6.37
C ARG A 306 0.28 -5.33 6.40
N THR A 307 1.48 -5.28 5.82
CA THR A 307 2.27 -4.05 5.81
C THR A 307 1.57 -2.96 4.99
N ALA A 308 1.09 -3.30 3.78
CA ALA A 308 0.35 -2.36 2.95
C ALA A 308 -1.01 -1.96 3.55
N GLU A 309 -1.76 -2.91 4.15
CA GLU A 309 -3.01 -2.61 4.86
C GLU A 309 -2.80 -1.58 5.97
N ARG A 310 -1.76 -1.78 6.79
CA ARG A 310 -1.44 -0.87 7.89
C ARG A 310 -1.15 0.55 7.42
N ILE A 311 -0.45 0.68 6.29
CA ILE A 311 0.02 1.98 5.81
C ILE A 311 -1.04 2.72 5.00
N PHE A 312 -1.78 2.03 4.12
CA PHE A 312 -2.63 2.70 3.12
C PHE A 312 -4.14 2.52 3.33
N TYR A 313 -4.56 1.67 4.29
CA TYR A 313 -5.97 1.41 4.58
C TYR A 313 -6.35 1.72 6.04
N SER A 314 -5.54 2.55 6.72
CA SER A 314 -5.79 3.02 8.09
C SER A 314 -6.59 4.32 8.18
#